data_AF-A0A137SUN2-F1
#
_entry.id   AF-A0A137SUN2-F1
#
_cell.length_a   1.000
_cell.length_b   1.000
_cell.length_c   1.000
_cell.angle_alpha   90.00
_cell.angle_beta   90.00
_cell.angle_gamma   90.00
#
_symmetry.space_group_name_H-M   'P 1'
#
loop_
_entity.id
_entity.type
_entity.pdbx_description
1 polymer ?
#
loop_
_entity_poly.entity_id
_entity_poly.type
_entity_poly.pdbx_seq_one_letter_code
_entity_poly.pdbx_strand_id
1 'polypeptide(L)'
;DTKGEKNKIALINGYPDGTFKPEKNITNAEVIKMLVVLKKDDLTADMVKESSWPASWINWASQEGIIGKEAGVEIKDFGAAASRQDAFLMLYNALVDAKAPEKTEAVKLDEVKEAKKVLKNFVDGLKLENFEIEGVKKPENEKAIADFKALIEKAKELLKKDDKAISKEELEIIKEMPTYKIGDKKHKGDFAKAGRKILVDFEVLGDKSVKSDHSGKTYTKLDDKGIIKIKSSLKGASKAGQNPERYIKLNYVSEDDYNKIKNTDLVTGATPKYDKKEVPAENYEVRPTADGYEIEIKKLPEGAKIVKPIVYVKLGDMAFLENGTLVYVK
;
A
#
# COMPACT_ATOMS: atom_id res chain seq x y z
N ASP A 1 32.92 21.86 -34.17
CA ASP A 1 31.88 21.22 -33.34
C ASP A 1 32.18 21.37 -31.85
N THR A 2 31.51 22.30 -31.20
CA THR A 2 31.68 22.69 -29.78
C THR A 2 30.69 22.01 -28.84
N LYS A 3 30.29 20.76 -29.12
CA LYS A 3 29.34 20.01 -28.25
C LYS A 3 29.99 19.41 -26.99
N GLY A 4 31.30 19.59 -26.76
CA GLY A 4 32.04 19.00 -25.62
C GLY A 4 32.21 19.89 -24.37
N GLU A 5 31.77 21.15 -24.38
CA GLU A 5 32.07 22.11 -23.28
C GLU A 5 30.88 22.41 -22.35
N LYS A 6 29.78 21.66 -22.40
CA LYS A 6 28.57 22.07 -21.66
C LYS A 6 28.67 21.93 -20.13
N ASN A 7 29.42 20.96 -19.59
CA ASN A 7 29.36 20.64 -18.15
C ASN A 7 30.70 20.67 -17.39
N LYS A 8 31.86 20.87 -18.06
CA LYS A 8 33.23 20.75 -17.48
C LYS A 8 33.51 19.44 -16.72
N ILE A 9 32.65 18.43 -16.82
CA ILE A 9 32.82 17.10 -16.23
C ILE A 9 33.43 16.21 -17.32
N ALA A 10 34.57 15.58 -17.05
CA ALA A 10 35.18 14.72 -18.06
C ALA A 10 34.35 13.44 -18.26
N LEU A 11 34.21 13.02 -19.52
CA LEU A 11 33.56 11.76 -19.89
C LEU A 11 34.30 10.57 -19.27
N ILE A 12 35.64 10.59 -19.34
CA ILE A 12 36.55 9.57 -18.81
C ILE A 12 37.49 10.27 -17.81
N ASN A 13 37.52 9.79 -16.56
CA ASN A 13 38.35 10.35 -15.48
C ASN A 13 39.45 9.39 -14.98
N GLY A 14 39.55 8.18 -15.54
CA GLY A 14 40.39 7.13 -14.97
C GLY A 14 39.91 6.65 -13.61
N TYR A 15 40.78 5.94 -12.89
CA TYR A 15 40.53 5.42 -11.56
C TYR A 15 41.01 6.39 -10.47
N PRO A 16 40.57 6.26 -9.20
CA PRO A 16 41.04 7.10 -8.09
C PRO A 16 42.55 7.06 -7.85
N ASP A 17 43.22 6.00 -8.32
CA ASP A 17 44.67 5.82 -8.29
C ASP A 17 45.41 6.60 -9.40
N GLY A 18 44.70 7.37 -10.23
CA GLY A 18 45.25 8.16 -11.34
C GLY A 18 45.51 7.36 -12.61
N THR A 19 45.17 6.07 -12.65
CA THR A 19 45.44 5.21 -13.81
C THR A 19 44.30 5.19 -14.83
N PHE A 20 44.65 4.90 -16.07
CA PHE A 20 43.72 4.50 -17.14
C PHE A 20 44.02 3.05 -17.53
N LYS A 21 43.01 2.18 -17.56
CA LYS A 21 43.18 0.73 -17.79
C LYS A 21 42.51 0.32 -19.11
N PRO A 22 43.08 0.67 -20.28
CA PRO A 22 42.44 0.44 -21.58
C PRO A 22 42.21 -1.04 -21.92
N GLU A 23 43.08 -1.92 -21.42
CA GLU A 23 42.99 -3.37 -21.65
C GLU A 23 41.98 -4.06 -20.71
N LYS A 24 41.47 -3.35 -19.70
CA LYS A 24 40.49 -3.92 -18.77
C LYS A 24 39.10 -3.79 -19.39
N ASN A 25 38.34 -4.89 -19.37
CA ASN A 25 36.93 -4.86 -19.74
C ASN A 25 36.17 -3.82 -18.89
N ILE A 26 35.47 -2.94 -19.58
CA ILE A 26 34.66 -1.90 -18.95
C ILE A 26 33.44 -2.52 -18.26
N THR A 27 33.10 -2.02 -17.08
CA THR A 27 31.92 -2.45 -16.32
C THR A 27 30.66 -1.71 -16.76
N ASN A 28 29.49 -2.29 -16.47
CA ASN A 28 28.20 -1.64 -16.71
C ASN A 28 28.10 -0.25 -16.06
N ALA A 29 28.57 -0.11 -14.81
CA ALA A 29 28.60 1.16 -14.09
C ALA A 29 29.51 2.21 -14.76
N GLU A 30 30.67 1.82 -15.29
CA GLU A 30 31.58 2.71 -16.00
C GLU A 30 30.98 3.17 -17.34
N VAL A 31 30.29 2.29 -18.08
CA VAL A 31 29.52 2.67 -19.27
C VAL A 31 28.43 3.67 -18.93
N ILE A 32 27.62 3.38 -17.91
CA ILE A 32 26.57 4.26 -17.40
C ILE A 32 27.12 5.65 -17.07
N LYS A 33 28.23 5.73 -16.34
CA LYS A 33 28.87 7.00 -15.98
C LYS A 33 29.12 7.86 -17.22
N MET A 34 29.78 7.28 -18.23
CA MET A 34 30.10 8.01 -19.46
C MET A 34 28.82 8.52 -20.13
N LEU A 35 27.81 7.67 -20.26
CA LEU A 35 26.59 8.02 -20.97
C LEU A 35 25.73 9.04 -20.23
N VAL A 36 25.74 9.05 -18.89
CA VAL A 36 25.10 10.11 -18.09
C VAL A 36 25.80 11.44 -18.31
N VAL A 37 27.14 11.49 -18.30
CA VAL A 37 27.87 12.74 -18.63
C VAL A 37 27.52 13.24 -20.03
N LEU A 38 27.32 12.32 -20.98
CA LEU A 38 26.98 12.65 -22.36
C LEU A 38 25.54 13.18 -22.52
N LYS A 39 24.56 12.57 -21.86
CA LYS A 39 23.13 12.84 -22.07
C LYS A 39 22.54 13.88 -21.12
N LYS A 40 22.99 13.91 -19.87
CA LYS A 40 22.36 14.73 -18.84
C LYS A 40 22.78 16.20 -18.97
N ASP A 41 21.94 17.02 -19.58
CA ASP A 41 22.20 18.44 -19.87
C ASP A 41 22.37 19.30 -18.60
N ASP A 42 21.76 18.93 -17.48
CA ASP A 42 21.78 19.68 -16.20
C ASP A 42 22.79 19.09 -15.18
N LEU A 43 23.67 18.18 -15.61
CA LEU A 43 24.67 17.58 -14.72
C LEU A 43 25.73 18.61 -14.32
N THR A 44 25.83 18.91 -13.02
CA THR A 44 26.81 19.86 -12.47
C THR A 44 27.95 19.20 -11.71
N ALA A 45 29.07 19.92 -11.53
CA ALA A 45 30.22 19.44 -10.78
C ALA A 45 29.87 19.16 -9.30
N ASP A 46 28.98 19.94 -8.70
CA ASP A 46 28.52 19.74 -7.32
C ASP A 46 27.70 18.46 -7.19
N MET A 47 26.80 18.18 -8.15
CA MET A 47 26.07 16.91 -8.20
C MET A 47 27.03 15.71 -8.27
N VAL A 48 28.09 15.81 -9.07
CA VAL A 48 29.12 14.76 -9.17
C VAL A 48 29.91 14.63 -7.86
N LYS A 49 30.28 15.75 -7.23
CA LYS A 49 31.03 15.76 -5.96
C LYS A 49 30.23 15.13 -4.82
N GLU A 50 28.92 15.32 -4.80
CA GLU A 50 28.01 14.76 -3.78
C GLU A 50 27.45 13.37 -4.13
N SER A 51 27.86 12.83 -5.28
CA SER A 51 27.40 11.53 -5.78
C SER A 51 28.03 10.37 -5.02
N SER A 52 27.28 9.26 -4.92
CA SER A 52 27.78 7.99 -4.42
C SER A 52 28.02 7.04 -5.59
N TRP A 53 29.26 6.59 -5.76
CA TRP A 53 29.60 5.60 -6.78
C TRP A 53 29.12 4.18 -6.40
N PRO A 54 28.52 3.40 -7.31
CA PRO A 54 27.97 3.78 -8.62
C PRO A 54 26.48 4.21 -8.54
N ALA A 55 25.87 4.17 -7.36
CA ALA A 55 24.42 4.32 -7.16
C ALA A 55 23.81 5.59 -7.79
N SER A 56 24.44 6.76 -7.58
CA SER A 56 23.92 8.02 -8.14
C SER A 56 23.91 8.00 -9.68
N TRP A 57 24.93 7.40 -10.28
CA TRP A 57 25.06 7.30 -11.73
C TRP A 57 24.04 6.35 -12.34
N ILE A 58 23.77 5.23 -11.67
CA ILE A 58 22.70 4.30 -12.05
C ILE A 58 21.34 5.00 -11.99
N ASN A 59 21.06 5.75 -10.92
CA ASN A 59 19.81 6.50 -10.79
C ASN A 59 19.65 7.53 -11.91
N TRP A 60 20.68 8.32 -12.19
CA TRP A 60 20.65 9.28 -13.31
C TRP A 60 20.46 8.57 -14.66
N ALA A 61 21.16 7.47 -14.93
CA ALA A 61 20.95 6.72 -16.16
C ALA A 61 19.53 6.19 -16.32
N SER A 62 18.89 5.78 -15.21
CA SER A 62 17.48 5.39 -15.24
C SER A 62 16.57 6.58 -15.55
N GLN A 63 16.81 7.75 -14.95
CA GLN A 63 16.03 8.98 -15.17
C GLN A 63 16.16 9.49 -16.61
N GLU A 64 17.37 9.40 -17.17
CA GLU A 64 17.66 9.76 -18.56
C GLU A 64 17.21 8.67 -19.55
N GLY A 65 16.59 7.58 -19.10
CA GLY A 65 16.13 6.48 -19.95
C GLY A 65 17.26 5.75 -20.70
N ILE A 66 18.49 5.80 -20.19
CA ILE A 66 19.64 5.07 -20.73
C ILE A 66 19.50 3.58 -20.38
N ILE A 67 19.02 3.30 -19.17
CA ILE A 67 18.75 1.97 -18.64
C ILE A 67 17.31 1.85 -18.11
N GLY A 68 16.88 0.62 -17.83
CA GLY A 68 15.57 0.30 -17.28
C GLY A 68 14.73 -0.54 -18.24
N LYS A 69 13.61 -1.05 -17.73
CA LYS A 69 12.70 -1.92 -18.46
C LYS A 69 12.12 -1.26 -19.72
N GLU A 70 11.70 0.00 -19.60
CA GLU A 70 11.20 0.82 -20.73
C GLU A 70 12.30 1.06 -21.78
N ALA A 71 13.56 1.14 -21.34
CA ALA A 71 14.72 1.33 -22.20
C ALA A 71 15.25 0.01 -22.82
N GLY A 72 14.65 -1.13 -22.46
CA GLY A 72 15.09 -2.46 -22.89
C GLY A 72 16.42 -2.93 -22.31
N VAL A 73 16.94 -2.26 -21.27
CA VAL A 73 18.25 -2.55 -20.67
C VAL A 73 18.07 -2.84 -19.18
N GLU A 74 17.96 -4.11 -18.82
CA GLU A 74 17.82 -4.56 -17.43
C GLU A 74 19.13 -5.20 -16.93
N ILE A 75 19.95 -4.41 -16.23
CA ILE A 75 21.25 -4.83 -15.72
C ILE A 75 21.10 -5.39 -14.30
N LYS A 76 21.51 -6.64 -14.09
CA LYS A 76 21.47 -7.32 -12.79
C LYS A 76 22.71 -7.04 -11.93
N ASP A 77 23.87 -6.91 -12.58
CA ASP A 77 25.14 -6.63 -11.93
C ASP A 77 25.84 -5.46 -12.63
N PHE A 78 25.89 -4.33 -11.93
CA PHE A 78 26.51 -3.11 -12.43
C PHE A 78 28.04 -3.12 -12.32
N GLY A 79 28.62 -4.00 -11.49
CA GLY A 79 30.06 -4.21 -11.36
C GLY A 79 30.63 -5.20 -12.37
N ALA A 80 29.78 -6.02 -13.01
CA ALA A 80 30.18 -6.94 -14.06
C ALA A 80 30.63 -6.21 -15.34
N ALA A 81 31.44 -6.91 -16.14
CA ALA A 81 31.83 -6.45 -17.48
C ALA A 81 30.59 -6.22 -18.35
N ALA A 82 30.53 -5.07 -19.01
CA ALA A 82 29.42 -4.72 -19.88
C ALA A 82 29.41 -5.62 -21.12
N SER A 83 28.25 -6.21 -21.42
CA SER A 83 28.08 -6.91 -22.68
C SER A 83 28.06 -5.91 -23.84
N ARG A 84 28.52 -6.32 -25.02
CA ARG A 84 28.47 -5.45 -26.22
C ARG A 84 27.03 -5.04 -26.55
N GLN A 85 26.07 -5.93 -26.29
CA GLN A 85 24.65 -5.67 -26.49
C GLN A 85 24.15 -4.56 -25.57
N ASP A 86 24.40 -4.67 -24.25
CA ASP A 86 23.93 -3.68 -23.28
C ASP A 86 24.64 -2.34 -23.49
N ALA A 87 25.96 -2.36 -23.73
CA ALA A 87 26.73 -1.16 -24.04
C ALA A 87 26.19 -0.44 -25.28
N PHE A 88 25.84 -1.18 -26.33
CA PHE A 88 25.25 -0.62 -27.55
C PHE A 88 23.86 -0.05 -27.29
N LEU A 89 22.99 -0.78 -26.59
CA LEU A 89 21.62 -0.32 -26.34
C LEU A 89 21.60 0.90 -25.42
N MET A 90 22.45 0.94 -24.38
CA MET A 90 22.63 2.13 -23.55
C MET A 90 23.13 3.33 -24.38
N LEU A 91 24.13 3.13 -25.26
CA LEU A 91 24.62 4.19 -26.12
C LEU A 91 23.55 4.69 -27.10
N TYR A 92 22.79 3.77 -27.70
CA TYR A 92 21.66 4.09 -28.58
C TYR A 92 20.61 4.93 -27.85
N ASN A 93 20.20 4.50 -26.65
CA ASN A 93 19.27 5.23 -25.79
C ASN A 93 19.83 6.59 -25.35
N ALA A 94 21.15 6.71 -25.24
CA ALA A 94 21.81 7.97 -24.88
C ALA A 94 21.87 8.97 -26.05
N LEU A 95 21.99 8.49 -27.29
CA LEU A 95 22.21 9.32 -28.49
C LEU A 95 20.94 9.64 -29.27
N VAL A 96 20.00 8.70 -29.32
CA VAL A 96 18.75 8.88 -30.03
C VAL A 96 17.74 9.41 -29.02
N ASP A 97 17.16 10.57 -29.30
CA ASP A 97 15.97 11.11 -28.61
C ASP A 97 14.73 10.23 -28.94
N ALA A 98 14.87 8.92 -28.78
CA ALA A 98 13.81 7.94 -28.91
C ALA A 98 12.84 8.23 -27.77
N LYS A 99 11.82 9.07 -28.05
CA LYS A 99 10.78 9.56 -27.14
C LYS A 99 11.12 9.22 -25.70
N ALA A 100 12.02 10.00 -25.11
CA ALA A 100 12.33 9.86 -23.70
C ALA A 100 10.98 9.73 -22.99
N PRO A 101 10.76 8.69 -22.13
CA PRO A 101 9.64 8.75 -21.21
C PRO A 101 9.72 10.14 -20.57
N GLU A 102 8.62 10.91 -20.61
CA GLU A 102 8.56 12.30 -20.13
C GLU A 102 9.55 12.48 -18.97
N LYS A 103 10.56 13.35 -19.16
CA LYS A 103 11.67 13.57 -18.21
C LYS A 103 11.17 13.34 -16.80
N THR A 104 11.48 12.18 -16.23
CA THR A 104 10.94 11.84 -14.92
C THR A 104 11.68 12.76 -13.96
N GLU A 105 10.98 13.75 -13.41
CA GLU A 105 11.54 14.68 -12.44
C GLU A 105 12.39 13.90 -11.44
N ALA A 106 13.64 14.30 -11.26
CA ALA A 106 14.52 13.69 -10.28
C ALA A 106 13.79 13.66 -8.93
N VAL A 107 13.71 12.47 -8.33
CA VAL A 107 13.06 12.28 -7.04
C VAL A 107 13.66 13.28 -6.04
N LYS A 108 12.81 14.17 -5.51
CA LYS A 108 13.25 15.21 -4.58
C LYS A 108 13.67 14.55 -3.28
N LEU A 109 14.91 14.80 -2.82
CA LEU A 109 15.43 14.17 -1.61
C LEU A 109 14.55 14.46 -0.37
N ASP A 110 13.97 15.66 -0.29
CA ASP A 110 13.06 16.02 0.80
C ASP A 110 11.76 15.22 0.77
N GLU A 111 11.28 14.85 -0.42
CA GLU A 111 10.10 14.00 -0.59
C GLU A 111 10.36 12.58 -0.11
N VAL A 112 11.56 12.03 -0.38
CA VAL A 112 11.98 10.71 0.14
C VAL A 112 12.02 10.73 1.66
N LYS A 113 12.64 11.76 2.24
CA LYS A 113 12.76 11.90 3.69
C LYS A 113 11.39 11.98 4.36
N GLU A 114 10.48 12.78 3.82
CA GLU A 114 9.13 12.90 4.37
C GLU A 114 8.34 11.58 4.22
N ALA A 115 8.41 10.94 3.05
CA ALA A 115 7.73 9.66 2.83
C ALA A 115 8.25 8.56 3.78
N LYS A 116 9.57 8.47 3.97
CA LYS A 116 10.18 7.54 4.94
C LYS A 116 9.80 7.87 6.37
N LYS A 117 9.74 9.16 6.74
CA LYS A 117 9.30 9.58 8.08
C LYS A 117 7.87 9.14 8.34
N VAL A 118 6.95 9.33 7.39
CA VAL A 118 5.56 8.86 7.49
C VAL A 118 5.51 7.34 7.63
N LEU A 119 6.21 6.60 6.77
CA LEU A 119 6.24 5.14 6.82
C LEU A 119 6.84 4.63 8.15
N LYS A 120 7.93 5.24 8.61
CA LYS A 120 8.58 4.88 9.88
C LYS A 120 7.64 5.09 11.06
N ASN A 121 7.01 6.26 11.16
CA ASN A 121 6.05 6.55 12.22
C ASN A 121 4.88 5.56 12.20
N PHE A 122 4.40 5.19 11.02
CA PHE A 122 3.36 4.18 10.88
C PHE A 122 3.83 2.80 11.38
N VAL A 123 4.99 2.33 10.92
CA VAL A 123 5.54 1.02 11.29
C VAL A 123 5.86 0.93 12.78
N ASP A 124 6.45 1.97 13.37
CA ASP A 124 6.77 2.03 14.80
C ASP A 124 5.50 2.07 15.67
N GLY A 125 4.41 2.63 15.14
CA GLY A 125 3.11 2.70 15.81
C GLY A 125 2.24 1.45 15.64
N LEU A 126 2.73 0.40 14.97
CA LEU A 126 1.96 -0.82 14.75
C LEU A 126 1.78 -1.62 16.05
N LYS A 127 0.53 -2.02 16.31
CA LYS A 127 0.11 -2.81 17.46
C LYS A 127 0.13 -4.30 17.16
N LEU A 128 1.34 -4.85 16.98
CA LEU A 128 1.52 -6.25 16.57
C LEU A 128 1.03 -7.25 17.61
N GLU A 129 0.95 -6.85 18.87
CA GLU A 129 0.32 -7.63 19.95
C GLU A 129 -1.14 -7.97 19.66
N ASN A 130 -1.82 -7.18 18.82
CA ASN A 130 -3.21 -7.45 18.46
C ASN A 130 -3.37 -8.69 17.55
N PHE A 131 -2.29 -9.22 16.96
CA PHE A 131 -2.31 -10.52 16.27
C PHE A 131 -2.46 -11.70 17.22
N GLU A 132 -2.10 -11.52 18.49
CA GLU A 132 -2.09 -12.60 19.48
C GLU A 132 -3.38 -12.66 20.32
N ILE A 133 -4.33 -11.73 20.10
CA ILE A 133 -5.63 -11.74 20.77
C ILE A 133 -6.40 -13.01 20.40
N GLU A 134 -7.07 -13.65 21.35
CA GLU A 134 -7.85 -14.89 21.15
C GLU A 134 -8.83 -14.82 19.96
N GLY A 135 -9.52 -13.70 19.77
CA GLY A 135 -10.44 -13.46 18.65
C GLY A 135 -9.77 -13.19 17.30
N VAL A 136 -8.44 -13.10 17.24
CA VAL A 136 -7.65 -12.83 16.04
C VAL A 136 -6.69 -13.98 15.73
N LYS A 137 -6.06 -14.55 16.74
CA LYS A 137 -5.11 -15.67 16.63
C LYS A 137 -5.85 -16.97 16.33
N LYS A 138 -6.29 -17.11 15.08
CA LYS A 138 -6.99 -18.27 14.56
C LYS A 138 -6.20 -18.89 13.39
N PRO A 139 -6.30 -20.21 13.15
CA PRO A 139 -5.62 -20.88 12.05
C PRO A 139 -5.88 -20.23 10.69
N GLU A 140 -7.09 -19.73 10.45
CA GLU A 140 -7.48 -19.12 9.18
C GLU A 140 -6.73 -17.80 8.89
N ASN A 141 -6.20 -17.16 9.94
CA ASN A 141 -5.45 -15.91 9.83
C ASN A 141 -3.94 -16.10 9.69
N GLU A 142 -3.40 -17.30 9.91
CA GLU A 142 -1.94 -17.54 9.95
C GLU A 142 -1.23 -17.01 8.70
N LYS A 143 -1.77 -17.34 7.51
CA LYS A 143 -1.22 -16.85 6.24
C LYS A 143 -1.31 -15.33 6.13
N ALA A 144 -2.46 -14.74 6.47
CA ALA A 144 -2.66 -13.29 6.33
C ALA A 144 -1.75 -12.51 7.31
N ILE A 145 -1.52 -13.03 8.51
CA ILE A 145 -0.57 -12.49 9.49
C ILE A 145 0.87 -12.61 8.97
N ALA A 146 1.24 -13.75 8.38
CA ALA A 146 2.56 -13.93 7.78
C ALA A 146 2.80 -12.95 6.61
N ASP A 147 1.82 -12.80 5.72
CA ASP A 147 1.88 -11.84 4.60
C ASP A 147 1.99 -10.39 5.11
N PHE A 148 1.29 -10.04 6.20
CA PHE A 148 1.43 -8.72 6.84
C PHE A 148 2.82 -8.51 7.46
N LYS A 149 3.36 -9.52 8.15
CA LYS A 149 4.72 -9.47 8.71
C LYS A 149 5.78 -9.31 7.61
N ALA A 150 5.62 -9.99 6.47
CA ALA A 150 6.50 -9.80 5.31
C ALA A 150 6.43 -8.36 4.76
N LEU A 151 5.24 -7.74 4.76
CA LEU A 151 5.09 -6.33 4.38
C LEU A 151 5.81 -5.38 5.36
N ILE A 152 5.82 -5.69 6.66
CA ILE A 152 6.60 -4.94 7.66
C ILE A 152 8.10 -5.06 7.36
N GLU A 153 8.61 -6.24 7.05
CA GLU A 153 10.03 -6.42 6.75
C GLU A 153 10.44 -5.67 5.47
N LYS A 154 9.62 -5.73 4.41
CA LYS A 154 9.84 -4.92 3.20
C LYS A 154 9.87 -3.41 3.52
N ALA A 155 8.97 -2.94 4.38
CA ALA A 155 8.97 -1.55 4.83
C ALA A 155 10.27 -1.19 5.56
N LYS A 156 10.74 -2.05 6.48
CA LYS A 156 12.00 -1.86 7.21
C LYS A 156 13.23 -1.86 6.29
N GLU A 157 13.25 -2.69 5.26
CA GLU A 157 14.33 -2.70 4.25
C GLU A 157 14.39 -1.36 3.49
N LEU A 158 13.25 -0.85 3.03
CA LEU A 158 13.15 0.44 2.36
C LEU A 158 13.54 1.61 3.28
N LEU A 159 13.16 1.55 4.55
CA LEU A 159 13.54 2.54 5.56
C LEU A 159 15.04 2.56 5.86
N LYS A 160 15.73 1.41 5.76
CA LYS A 160 17.18 1.29 6.00
C LYS A 160 18.03 1.75 4.81
N LYS A 161 17.48 1.70 3.60
CA LYS A 161 18.20 2.08 2.37
C LYS A 161 18.61 3.57 2.42
N ASP A 162 19.75 3.93 1.85
CA ASP A 162 20.18 5.33 1.75
C ASP A 162 19.14 6.18 0.99
N ASP A 163 18.85 7.39 1.46
CA ASP A 163 17.83 8.26 0.85
C ASP A 163 18.14 8.62 -0.61
N LYS A 164 19.42 8.81 -0.95
CA LYS A 164 19.87 9.11 -2.32
C LYS A 164 19.80 7.87 -3.23
N ALA A 165 19.65 6.68 -2.67
CA ALA A 165 19.56 5.41 -3.39
C ALA A 165 18.11 4.93 -3.61
N ILE A 166 17.10 5.67 -3.13
CA ILE A 166 15.69 5.36 -3.36
C ILE A 166 15.32 5.69 -4.82
N SER A 167 14.81 4.68 -5.55
CA SER A 167 14.26 4.88 -6.89
C SER A 167 12.88 5.55 -6.83
N LYS A 168 12.38 6.04 -7.98
CA LYS A 168 11.03 6.60 -8.08
C LYS A 168 9.96 5.57 -7.72
N GLU A 169 10.12 4.34 -8.19
CA GLU A 169 9.21 3.22 -7.93
C GLU A 169 9.22 2.85 -6.44
N GLU A 170 10.39 2.83 -5.81
CA GLU A 170 10.51 2.60 -4.37
C GLU A 170 9.87 3.72 -3.56
N LEU A 171 10.02 4.98 -3.98
CA LEU A 171 9.35 6.11 -3.34
C LEU A 171 7.82 5.97 -3.42
N GLU A 172 7.27 5.61 -4.59
CA GLU A 172 5.83 5.37 -4.73
C GLU A 172 5.39 4.21 -3.83
N ILE A 173 6.15 3.11 -3.78
CA ILE A 173 5.88 2.00 -2.84
C ILE A 173 5.86 2.50 -1.38
N ILE A 174 6.84 3.31 -0.96
CA ILE A 174 6.93 3.86 0.41
C ILE A 174 5.67 4.69 0.71
N LYS A 175 5.22 5.53 -0.22
CA LYS A 175 4.02 6.37 -0.06
C LYS A 175 2.72 5.56 0.00
N GLU A 176 2.64 4.46 -0.76
CA GLU A 176 1.44 3.62 -0.86
C GLU A 176 1.30 2.56 0.24
N MET A 177 2.38 2.29 0.99
CA MET A 177 2.35 1.36 2.13
C MET A 177 1.36 1.81 3.23
N PRO A 178 1.51 3.00 3.85
CA PRO A 178 0.51 3.55 4.75
C PRO A 178 -0.70 4.06 3.96
N THR A 179 -1.80 4.30 4.65
CA THR A 179 -2.97 4.93 4.02
C THR A 179 -2.69 6.41 3.75
N TYR A 180 -2.92 6.85 2.51
CA TYR A 180 -2.54 8.17 2.04
C TYR A 180 -3.77 8.94 1.52
N LYS A 181 -3.57 10.22 1.20
CA LYS A 181 -4.59 11.09 0.60
C LYS A 181 -4.08 11.71 -0.69
N ILE A 182 -4.98 11.83 -1.67
CA ILE A 182 -4.79 12.64 -2.87
C ILE A 182 -5.91 13.68 -2.85
N GLY A 183 -5.56 14.94 -2.57
CA GLY A 183 -6.54 15.95 -2.18
C GLY A 183 -7.33 15.52 -0.95
N ASP A 184 -8.66 15.62 -1.02
CA ASP A 184 -9.56 15.17 0.06
C ASP A 184 -9.84 13.66 0.02
N LYS A 185 -9.45 12.98 -1.07
CA LYS A 185 -9.76 11.56 -1.25
C LYS A 185 -8.75 10.70 -0.52
N LYS A 186 -9.26 9.81 0.32
CA LYS A 186 -8.47 8.81 1.05
C LYS A 186 -8.24 7.56 0.20
N HIS A 187 -6.99 7.14 0.09
CA HIS A 187 -6.56 5.94 -0.60
C HIS A 187 -6.04 4.92 0.39
N LYS A 188 -6.58 3.71 0.34
CA LYS A 188 -6.22 2.63 1.26
C LYS A 188 -4.82 2.12 0.92
N GLY A 189 -3.89 2.23 1.86
CA GLY A 189 -2.54 1.71 1.69
C GLY A 189 -2.44 0.20 1.86
N ASP A 190 -1.29 -0.36 1.55
CA ASP A 190 -1.05 -1.80 1.57
C ASP A 190 -1.22 -2.41 2.95
N PHE A 191 -0.79 -1.74 4.03
CA PHE A 191 -1.01 -2.23 5.39
C PHE A 191 -2.51 -2.30 5.73
N ALA A 192 -3.30 -1.30 5.34
CA ALA A 192 -4.73 -1.31 5.56
C ALA A 192 -5.45 -2.36 4.68
N LYS A 193 -4.95 -2.65 3.47
CA LYS A 193 -5.45 -3.77 2.65
C LYS A 193 -5.13 -5.13 3.29
N ALA A 194 -3.90 -5.30 3.78
CA ALA A 194 -3.42 -6.53 4.41
C ALA A 194 -4.16 -6.79 5.74
N GLY A 195 -4.32 -5.76 6.58
CA GLY A 195 -5.03 -5.87 7.86
C GLY A 195 -6.46 -6.39 7.72
N ARG A 196 -7.19 -5.99 6.68
CA ARG A 196 -8.57 -6.46 6.41
C ARG A 196 -8.66 -7.93 6.00
N LYS A 197 -7.54 -8.57 5.66
CA LYS A 197 -7.49 -10.01 5.37
C LYS A 197 -7.33 -10.83 6.65
N ILE A 198 -6.92 -10.20 7.75
CA ILE A 198 -6.82 -10.81 9.07
C ILE A 198 -8.14 -10.52 9.80
N LEU A 199 -8.99 -11.54 9.89
CA LEU A 199 -10.36 -11.38 10.35
C LEU A 199 -10.48 -11.56 11.85
N VAL A 200 -11.21 -10.66 12.50
CA VAL A 200 -11.67 -10.89 13.87
C VAL A 200 -12.78 -11.94 13.83
N ASP A 201 -12.78 -12.89 14.76
CA ASP A 201 -13.86 -13.85 14.90
C ASP A 201 -15.17 -13.13 15.23
N PHE A 202 -16.16 -13.33 14.37
CA PHE A 202 -17.36 -12.51 14.42
C PHE A 202 -18.50 -13.24 13.72
N GLU A 203 -19.39 -13.83 14.51
CA GLU A 203 -20.58 -14.50 13.99
C GLU A 203 -21.84 -13.81 14.50
N VAL A 204 -22.71 -13.38 13.58
CA VAL A 204 -24.05 -12.93 13.94
C VAL A 204 -24.96 -14.14 14.12
N LEU A 205 -25.51 -14.28 15.33
CA LEU A 205 -26.46 -15.32 15.71
C LEU A 205 -27.90 -14.89 15.40
N GLY A 206 -28.78 -15.87 15.19
CA GLY A 206 -30.21 -15.65 14.92
C GLY A 206 -30.72 -16.44 13.72
N ASP A 207 -31.89 -16.05 13.22
CA ASP A 207 -32.53 -16.69 12.07
C ASP A 207 -31.81 -16.35 10.76
N LYS A 208 -31.04 -17.30 10.20
CA LYS A 208 -30.31 -17.17 8.93
C LYS A 208 -31.17 -17.58 7.72
N SER A 209 -32.40 -17.09 7.64
CA SER A 209 -33.38 -17.46 6.60
C SER A 209 -33.44 -16.51 5.39
N VAL A 210 -32.88 -15.29 5.49
CA VAL A 210 -33.05 -14.28 4.42
C VAL A 210 -32.08 -14.53 3.30
N LYS A 211 -32.59 -14.97 2.14
CA LYS A 211 -31.80 -15.14 0.92
C LYS A 211 -31.64 -13.78 0.23
N SER A 212 -30.40 -13.40 -0.03
CA SER A 212 -30.07 -12.20 -0.80
C SER A 212 -30.43 -12.38 -2.26
N ASP A 213 -31.27 -11.49 -2.81
CA ASP A 213 -31.67 -11.48 -4.23
C ASP A 213 -30.46 -11.29 -5.17
N HIS A 214 -29.45 -10.61 -4.65
CA HIS A 214 -28.24 -10.22 -5.35
C HIS A 214 -27.16 -11.32 -5.41
N SER A 215 -27.02 -12.12 -4.35
CA SER A 215 -25.89 -13.08 -4.22
C SER A 215 -26.31 -14.53 -3.98
N GLY A 216 -27.60 -14.79 -3.74
CA GLY A 216 -28.13 -16.11 -3.40
C GLY A 216 -27.70 -16.63 -2.03
N LYS A 217 -26.83 -15.92 -1.30
CA LYS A 217 -26.40 -16.28 0.07
C LYS A 217 -27.50 -15.97 1.09
N THR A 218 -27.57 -16.77 2.14
CA THR A 218 -28.45 -16.52 3.27
C THR A 218 -27.76 -15.65 4.32
N TYR A 219 -28.54 -14.77 4.92
CA TYR A 219 -28.11 -13.82 5.94
C TYR A 219 -29.08 -13.84 7.12
N THR A 220 -28.61 -13.35 8.26
CA THR A 220 -29.41 -13.26 9.47
C THR A 220 -30.47 -12.18 9.33
N LYS A 221 -31.69 -12.48 9.75
CA LYS A 221 -32.78 -11.53 9.92
C LYS A 221 -32.63 -10.77 11.24
N LEU A 222 -32.82 -9.45 11.22
CA LEU A 222 -32.89 -8.66 12.45
C LEU A 222 -34.09 -9.14 13.28
N ASP A 223 -33.87 -9.33 14.58
CA ASP A 223 -34.96 -9.76 15.44
C ASP A 223 -35.99 -8.63 15.68
N ASP A 224 -37.18 -9.03 16.14
CA ASP A 224 -38.32 -8.13 16.31
C ASP A 224 -38.11 -7.08 17.41
N LYS A 225 -37.07 -7.25 18.24
CA LYS A 225 -36.68 -6.32 19.30
C LYS A 225 -35.54 -5.39 18.87
N GLY A 226 -35.05 -5.50 17.64
CA GLY A 226 -33.92 -4.72 17.13
C GLY A 226 -32.57 -5.13 17.74
N ILE A 227 -32.46 -6.34 18.27
CA ILE A 227 -31.24 -6.86 18.88
C ILE A 227 -30.44 -7.70 17.87
N ILE A 228 -29.12 -7.50 17.86
CA ILE A 228 -28.16 -8.31 17.12
C ILE A 228 -27.23 -8.98 18.12
N LYS A 229 -27.22 -10.32 18.14
CA LYS A 229 -26.31 -11.11 18.98
C LYS A 229 -25.09 -11.52 18.18
N ILE A 230 -23.91 -11.28 18.74
CA ILE A 230 -22.63 -11.58 18.12
C ILE A 230 -21.87 -12.57 19.01
N LYS A 231 -21.51 -13.72 18.46
CA LYS A 231 -20.56 -14.64 19.05
C LYS A 231 -19.14 -14.23 18.64
N SER A 232 -18.27 -14.02 19.62
CA SER A 232 -16.87 -13.65 19.41
C SER A 232 -16.06 -13.91 20.68
N SER A 233 -14.85 -14.45 20.51
CA SER A 233 -13.86 -14.54 21.59
C SER A 233 -13.09 -13.24 21.81
N LEU A 234 -13.22 -12.24 20.93
CA LEU A 234 -12.66 -10.91 21.17
C LEU A 234 -13.24 -10.29 22.45
N LYS A 235 -12.37 -9.86 23.37
CA LYS A 235 -12.74 -9.10 24.56
C LYS A 235 -12.36 -7.62 24.46
N GLY A 236 -13.11 -6.77 25.17
CA GLY A 236 -12.82 -5.34 25.33
C GLY A 236 -13.27 -4.45 24.17
N ALA A 237 -14.07 -4.97 23.22
CA ALA A 237 -14.71 -4.11 22.23
C ALA A 237 -15.88 -3.33 22.85
N SER A 238 -16.07 -2.09 22.42
CA SER A 238 -17.17 -1.22 22.86
C SER A 238 -17.82 -0.53 21.67
N LYS A 239 -18.77 0.38 21.89
CA LYS A 239 -19.36 1.14 20.79
C LYS A 239 -18.30 2.07 20.16
N ALA A 240 -18.38 2.28 18.85
CA ALA A 240 -17.56 3.28 18.15
C ALA A 240 -17.59 4.63 18.89
N GLY A 241 -16.42 5.24 19.07
CA GLY A 241 -16.24 6.48 19.85
C GLY A 241 -15.92 6.28 21.34
N GLN A 242 -16.11 5.09 21.91
CA GLN A 242 -15.79 4.82 23.33
C GLN A 242 -14.39 4.24 23.51
N ASN A 243 -14.00 3.26 22.70
CA ASN A 243 -12.65 2.69 22.68
C ASN A 243 -12.07 2.77 21.26
N PRO A 244 -11.13 3.67 20.97
CA PRO A 244 -10.56 3.81 19.63
C PRO A 244 -9.68 2.62 19.20
N GLU A 245 -9.32 1.74 20.14
CA GLU A 245 -8.48 0.58 19.87
C GLU A 245 -9.28 -0.66 19.47
N ARG A 246 -10.47 -0.84 20.05
CA ARG A 246 -11.35 -1.98 19.78
C ARG A 246 -12.81 -1.55 19.90
N TYR A 247 -13.53 -1.58 18.80
CA TYR A 247 -14.92 -1.13 18.79
C TYR A 247 -15.77 -1.85 17.77
N ILE A 248 -17.09 -1.77 17.96
CA ILE A 248 -18.10 -2.20 17.03
C ILE A 248 -18.84 -0.97 16.50
N LYS A 249 -18.90 -0.88 15.18
CA LYS A 249 -19.63 0.13 14.42
C LYS A 249 -20.82 -0.53 13.73
N LEU A 250 -21.91 0.20 13.59
CA LEU A 250 -23.07 -0.23 12.83
C LEU A 250 -23.25 0.65 11.60
N ASN A 251 -23.24 0.03 10.42
CA ASN A 251 -23.66 0.71 9.18
C ASN A 251 -25.06 0.24 8.80
N TYR A 252 -25.71 0.95 7.89
CA TYR A 252 -26.95 0.52 7.26
C TYR A 252 -26.94 0.82 5.75
N VAL A 253 -27.83 0.13 5.05
CA VAL A 253 -28.15 0.34 3.63
C VAL A 253 -29.64 0.64 3.56
N SER A 254 -30.00 1.73 2.89
CA SER A 254 -31.40 2.07 2.64
C SER A 254 -32.01 1.15 1.58
N GLU A 255 -33.34 1.03 1.55
CA GLU A 255 -34.07 0.33 0.49
C GLU A 255 -33.70 0.87 -0.91
N ASP A 256 -33.57 2.20 -1.05
CA ASP A 256 -33.14 2.83 -2.30
C ASP A 256 -31.73 2.39 -2.71
N ASP A 257 -30.78 2.40 -1.76
CA ASP A 257 -29.39 2.00 -2.04
C ASP A 257 -29.25 0.50 -2.27
N TYR A 258 -30.14 -0.31 -1.67
CA TYR A 258 -30.25 -1.74 -1.94
C TYR A 258 -30.70 -2.00 -3.38
N ASN A 259 -31.77 -1.33 -3.81
CA ASN A 259 -32.39 -1.50 -5.14
C ASN A 259 -31.56 -0.92 -6.29
N LYS A 260 -30.57 -0.06 -6.01
CA LYS A 260 -29.62 0.45 -7.02
C LYS A 260 -28.67 -0.61 -7.57
N ILE A 261 -28.43 -1.70 -6.83
CA ILE A 261 -27.54 -2.77 -7.31
C ILE A 261 -28.28 -3.57 -8.39
N LYS A 262 -27.77 -3.55 -9.63
CA LYS A 262 -28.30 -4.39 -10.71
C LYS A 262 -27.72 -5.80 -10.61
N ASN A 263 -28.58 -6.81 -10.78
CA ASN A 263 -28.31 -8.25 -10.68
C ASN A 263 -27.20 -8.82 -11.62
N THR A 264 -26.48 -8.01 -12.40
CA THR A 264 -25.67 -8.51 -13.52
C THR A 264 -24.21 -8.85 -13.18
N ASP A 265 -23.63 -8.36 -12.08
CA ASP A 265 -22.18 -8.51 -11.80
C ASP A 265 -21.84 -9.29 -10.51
N LEU A 266 -22.81 -9.94 -9.88
CA LEU A 266 -22.64 -10.61 -8.58
C LEU A 266 -22.45 -12.13 -8.67
N VAL A 267 -22.19 -12.63 -9.88
CA VAL A 267 -21.84 -14.02 -10.10
C VAL A 267 -20.45 -14.25 -9.48
N THR A 268 -20.42 -15.06 -8.42
CA THR A 268 -19.27 -15.50 -7.61
C THR A 268 -19.03 -14.77 -6.28
N GLY A 269 -19.70 -15.25 -5.23
CA GLY A 269 -19.09 -15.42 -3.90
C GLY A 269 -18.92 -14.22 -2.96
N ALA A 270 -19.12 -12.97 -3.37
CA ALA A 270 -18.91 -11.80 -2.49
C ALA A 270 -20.21 -11.22 -1.90
N THR A 271 -20.11 -10.63 -0.70
CA THR A 271 -21.15 -9.74 -0.15
C THR A 271 -21.29 -8.53 -1.08
N PRO A 272 -22.50 -8.18 -1.57
CA PRO A 272 -22.67 -7.08 -2.52
C PRO A 272 -22.12 -5.75 -1.98
N LYS A 273 -21.61 -4.91 -2.88
CA LYS A 273 -21.06 -3.59 -2.55
C LYS A 273 -22.16 -2.55 -2.61
N TYR A 274 -22.86 -2.35 -1.49
CA TYR A 274 -23.84 -1.28 -1.33
C TYR A 274 -23.17 0.05 -0.98
N ASP A 275 -23.83 1.14 -1.35
CA ASP A 275 -23.60 2.42 -0.69
C ASP A 275 -24.14 2.31 0.74
N LYS A 276 -23.27 2.58 1.72
CA LYS A 276 -23.53 2.30 3.12
C LYS A 276 -23.33 3.56 3.94
N LYS A 277 -24.27 3.79 4.84
CA LYS A 277 -24.28 4.93 5.77
C LYS A 277 -24.01 4.42 7.17
N GLU A 278 -23.47 5.27 8.03
CA GLU A 278 -23.28 4.93 9.44
C GLU A 278 -24.59 5.13 10.20
N VAL A 279 -24.93 4.17 11.07
CA VAL A 279 -26.03 4.36 12.02
C VAL A 279 -25.54 5.34 13.10
N PRO A 280 -26.28 6.42 13.42
CA PRO A 280 -25.89 7.36 14.47
C PRO A 280 -25.58 6.65 15.80
N ALA A 281 -24.54 7.09 16.51
CA ALA A 281 -24.04 6.39 17.70
C ALA A 281 -25.05 6.39 18.87
N GLU A 282 -25.94 7.37 18.92
CA GLU A 282 -27.05 7.48 19.86
C GLU A 282 -28.17 6.46 19.58
N ASN A 283 -28.26 5.94 18.35
CA ASN A 283 -29.32 5.04 17.91
C ASN A 283 -29.05 3.57 18.24
N TYR A 284 -27.89 3.24 18.82
CA TYR A 284 -27.59 1.88 19.25
C TYR A 284 -26.67 1.82 20.47
N GLU A 285 -26.70 0.69 21.17
CA GLU A 285 -25.76 0.34 22.23
C GLU A 285 -25.04 -0.96 21.93
N VAL A 286 -23.86 -1.13 22.51
CA VAL A 286 -23.08 -2.37 22.43
C VAL A 286 -22.80 -2.81 23.87
N ARG A 287 -23.22 -4.03 24.21
CA ARG A 287 -23.01 -4.62 25.54
C ARG A 287 -22.20 -5.91 25.41
N PRO A 288 -21.13 -6.11 26.20
CA PRO A 288 -20.46 -7.40 26.24
C PRO A 288 -21.37 -8.45 26.88
N THR A 289 -21.23 -9.68 26.43
CA THR A 289 -21.87 -10.88 27.00
C THR A 289 -20.80 -11.92 27.33
N ALA A 290 -21.18 -13.05 27.93
CA ALA A 290 -20.24 -14.14 28.20
C ALA A 290 -19.52 -14.61 26.92
N ASP A 291 -20.29 -14.78 25.83
CA ASP A 291 -19.85 -15.40 24.58
C ASP A 291 -19.65 -14.40 23.41
N GLY A 292 -19.66 -13.09 23.69
CA GLY A 292 -19.41 -12.06 22.70
C GLY A 292 -20.09 -10.74 23.05
N TYR A 293 -21.00 -10.28 22.20
CA TYR A 293 -21.63 -8.96 22.30
C TYR A 293 -23.10 -8.99 21.90
N GLU A 294 -23.87 -8.06 22.45
CA GLU A 294 -25.22 -7.72 22.02
C GLU A 294 -25.25 -6.26 21.54
N ILE A 295 -25.83 -6.03 20.37
CA ILE A 295 -26.10 -4.70 19.85
C ILE A 295 -27.60 -4.46 19.91
N GLU A 296 -28.01 -3.45 20.69
CA GLU A 296 -29.41 -3.04 20.81
C GLU A 296 -29.61 -1.80 19.92
N ILE A 297 -30.41 -1.93 18.85
CA ILE A 297 -30.78 -0.81 17.99
C ILE A 297 -31.97 -0.08 18.63
N LYS A 298 -31.69 1.03 19.31
CA LYS A 298 -32.69 1.89 19.95
C LYS A 298 -33.61 2.58 18.94
N LYS A 299 -33.05 2.98 17.79
CA LYS A 299 -33.79 3.64 16.71
C LYS A 299 -33.23 3.20 15.37
N LEU A 300 -33.99 2.39 14.65
CA LEU A 300 -33.61 1.97 13.30
C LEU A 300 -33.64 3.18 12.35
N PRO A 301 -32.63 3.39 11.50
CA PRO A 301 -32.69 4.42 10.46
C PRO A 301 -33.88 4.20 9.52
N GLU A 302 -34.50 5.29 9.10
CA GLU A 302 -35.65 5.26 8.20
C GLU A 302 -35.30 4.57 6.87
N GLY A 303 -36.18 3.68 6.40
CA GLY A 303 -35.97 2.93 5.17
C GLY A 303 -34.76 1.99 5.18
N ALA A 304 -34.18 1.66 6.34
CA ALA A 304 -33.08 0.69 6.41
C ALA A 304 -33.56 -0.70 5.96
N LYS A 305 -32.96 -1.23 4.90
CA LYS A 305 -33.17 -2.60 4.42
C LYS A 305 -32.17 -3.57 5.04
N ILE A 306 -30.97 -3.09 5.31
CA ILE A 306 -29.89 -3.88 5.90
C ILE A 306 -29.20 -3.04 6.98
N VAL A 307 -28.86 -3.69 8.08
CA VAL A 307 -27.84 -3.19 9.02
C VAL A 307 -26.62 -4.10 8.97
N LYS A 308 -25.43 -3.52 9.12
CA LYS A 308 -24.15 -4.22 9.01
C LYS A 308 -23.30 -3.89 10.23
N PRO A 309 -23.31 -4.74 11.26
CA PRO A 309 -22.37 -4.60 12.37
C PRO A 309 -20.97 -4.99 11.88
N ILE A 310 -19.97 -4.22 12.31
CA ILE A 310 -18.57 -4.42 11.97
C ILE A 310 -17.74 -4.23 13.22
N VAL A 311 -16.93 -5.23 13.55
CA VAL A 311 -15.92 -5.13 14.60
C VAL A 311 -14.61 -4.62 14.03
N TYR A 312 -13.92 -3.79 14.79
CA TYR A 312 -12.62 -3.21 14.47
C TYR A 312 -11.65 -3.44 15.62
N VAL A 313 -10.44 -3.89 15.29
CA VAL A 313 -9.27 -3.88 16.18
C VAL A 313 -8.17 -3.10 15.48
N LYS A 314 -7.69 -2.03 16.10
CA LYS A 314 -6.71 -1.12 15.50
C LYS A 314 -5.34 -1.79 15.38
N LEU A 315 -4.73 -1.72 14.20
CA LEU A 315 -3.33 -2.13 14.00
C LEU A 315 -2.40 -0.92 13.96
N GLY A 316 -2.84 0.18 13.36
CA GLY A 316 -2.03 1.38 13.19
C GLY A 316 -2.91 2.52 12.72
N ASP A 317 -2.31 3.64 12.32
CA ASP A 317 -3.10 4.76 11.81
C ASP A 317 -3.87 4.35 10.55
N MET A 318 -5.21 4.43 10.63
CA MET A 318 -6.12 4.03 9.55
C MET A 318 -5.98 2.57 9.05
N ALA A 319 -5.32 1.69 9.81
CA ALA A 319 -5.18 0.26 9.53
C ALA A 319 -5.81 -0.56 10.64
N PHE A 320 -6.69 -1.50 10.29
CA PHE A 320 -7.50 -2.26 11.23
C PHE A 320 -7.60 -3.73 10.80
N LEU A 321 -7.71 -4.61 11.79
CA LEU A 321 -8.38 -5.90 11.66
C LEU A 321 -9.87 -5.65 11.72
N GLU A 322 -10.64 -6.27 10.84
CA GLU A 322 -12.09 -6.09 10.85
C GLU A 322 -12.80 -7.36 10.40
N ASN A 323 -14.04 -7.51 10.86
CA ASN A 323 -14.98 -8.46 10.29
C ASN A 323 -16.41 -7.92 10.47
N GLY A 324 -17.33 -8.35 9.62
CA GLY A 324 -18.72 -7.90 9.68
C GLY A 324 -19.57 -8.46 8.56
N THR A 325 -20.82 -8.76 8.86
CA THR A 325 -21.77 -9.37 7.93
C THR A 325 -23.08 -8.60 7.90
N LEU A 326 -23.89 -8.84 6.87
CA LEU A 326 -25.19 -8.19 6.71
C LEU A 326 -26.23 -8.84 7.63
N VAL A 327 -27.11 -8.00 8.18
CA VAL A 327 -28.31 -8.39 8.90
C VAL A 327 -29.48 -7.69 8.23
N TYR A 328 -30.42 -8.46 7.69
CA TYR A 328 -31.54 -7.93 6.94
C TYR A 328 -32.62 -7.42 7.89
N VAL A 329 -33.01 -6.17 7.69
CA VAL A 329 -34.23 -5.61 8.26
C VAL A 329 -35.40 -6.15 7.45
N LYS A 330 -36.50 -6.49 8.13
CA LYS A 330 -37.72 -7.05 7.53
C LYS A 330 -38.12 -6.36 6.23
#